data_AF-Q5BRI1-F1
#
_entry.id   AF-Q5BRI1-F1
#
_cell.length_a   1.000
_cell.length_b   1.000
_cell.length_c   1.000
_cell.angle_alpha   90.00
_cell.angle_beta   90.00
_cell.angle_gamma   90.00
#
_symmetry.space_group_name_H-M   'P 1'
#
loop_
_entity.id
_entity.type
_entity.pdbx_description
1 polymer ?
#
loop_
_entity_poly.entity_id
_entity_poly.type
_entity_poly.pdbx_seq_one_letter_code
_entity_poly.pdbx_strand_id
1 'polypeptide(L)'
;SLRQFVEYDIRNVYFTDYQEKLHQIHPPGLPFIAVEDKTQLIHLELKYPDWISTSELPLPSGPDSQSSNSGFLINFWKCRQLADLVEYYLSFQQTPYNFSINKPIRRFLETLNPLNTWGVDSENLFDDIMYEKSLKIQPKQSDGFFSVSHERHLKPVEVKIAAALNLTQPDLKLTADSREFRSLLQIISTVINSSSSVASTSECLSAKEV
;
A
#
# COMPACT_ATOMS: atom_id res chain seq x y z
N SER A 1 -21.68 16.31 -19.45
CA SER A 1 -20.63 15.36 -19.83
C SER A 1 -19.29 16.10 -19.92
N LEU A 2 -18.58 16.21 -18.80
CA LEU A 2 -17.29 16.90 -18.67
C LEU A 2 -16.50 16.32 -17.47
N ARG A 3 -17.18 15.98 -16.37
CA ARG A 3 -16.59 15.21 -15.25
C ARG A 3 -16.09 13.81 -15.67
N GLN A 4 -16.78 13.16 -16.60
CA GLN A 4 -16.42 11.80 -17.04
C GLN A 4 -15.21 11.77 -18.00
N PHE A 5 -14.91 12.88 -18.67
CA PHE A 5 -13.73 13.01 -19.53
C PHE A 5 -12.48 13.37 -18.72
N VAL A 6 -12.60 14.27 -17.74
CA VAL A 6 -11.48 14.70 -16.87
C VAL A 6 -10.98 13.54 -15.98
N GLU A 7 -11.88 12.65 -15.56
CA GLU A 7 -11.52 11.52 -14.70
C GLU A 7 -10.77 10.41 -15.46
N TYR A 8 -10.94 10.30 -16.78
CA TYR A 8 -10.25 9.29 -17.61
C TYR A 8 -8.81 9.72 -17.94
N ASP A 9 -8.59 11.01 -18.23
CA ASP A 9 -7.27 11.55 -18.54
C ASP A 9 -6.34 11.55 -17.30
N ILE A 10 -6.86 11.91 -16.13
CA ILE A 10 -6.06 11.99 -14.90
C ILE A 10 -5.71 10.60 -14.37
N ARG A 11 -6.62 9.63 -14.47
CA ARG A 11 -6.42 8.24 -14.02
C ARG A 11 -5.30 7.54 -14.78
N ASN A 12 -5.35 7.63 -16.12
CA ASN A 12 -4.32 7.05 -16.98
C ASN A 12 -2.90 7.56 -16.66
N VAL A 13 -2.75 8.83 -16.27
CA VAL A 13 -1.44 9.41 -15.90
C VAL A 13 -0.85 8.72 -14.66
N TYR A 14 -1.66 8.42 -13.65
CA TYR A 14 -1.18 7.74 -12.45
C TYR A 14 -0.81 6.28 -12.72
N PHE A 15 -1.55 5.61 -13.61
CA PHE A 15 -1.23 4.26 -14.03
C PHE A 15 0.08 4.20 -14.81
N THR A 16 0.26 5.08 -15.80
CA THR A 16 1.50 5.12 -16.57
C THR A 16 2.71 5.43 -15.69
N ASP A 17 2.59 6.40 -14.77
CA ASP A 17 3.67 6.72 -13.83
C ASP A 17 3.96 5.54 -12.88
N TYR A 18 2.93 4.84 -12.40
CA TYR A 18 3.11 3.63 -11.61
C TYR A 18 3.84 2.53 -12.40
N GLN A 19 3.42 2.26 -13.64
CA GLN A 19 4.05 1.23 -14.47
C GLN A 19 5.51 1.56 -14.76
N GLU A 20 5.78 2.81 -15.13
CA GLU A 20 7.16 3.29 -15.36
C GLU A 20 8.02 3.10 -14.12
N LYS A 21 7.55 3.52 -12.95
CA LYS A 21 8.26 3.33 -11.68
C LYS A 21 8.51 1.86 -11.37
N LEU A 22 7.50 1.03 -11.60
CA LEU A 22 7.59 -0.40 -11.32
C LEU A 22 8.58 -1.12 -12.25
N HIS A 23 8.72 -0.68 -13.50
CA HIS A 23 9.75 -1.15 -14.42
C HIS A 23 11.16 -0.61 -14.10
N GLN A 24 11.27 0.52 -13.40
CA GLN A 24 12.55 1.10 -12.98
C GLN A 24 13.11 0.46 -11.69
N ILE A 25 12.27 -0.19 -10.88
CA ILE A 25 12.71 -0.82 -9.63
C ILE A 25 13.49 -2.11 -9.94
N HIS A 26 14.69 -2.21 -9.40
CA HIS A 26 15.40 -3.48 -9.37
C HIS A 26 14.72 -4.46 -8.40
N PRO A 27 14.44 -5.71 -8.80
CA PRO A 27 13.88 -6.71 -7.90
C PRO A 27 14.71 -6.87 -6.62
N PRO A 28 14.10 -7.15 -5.46
CA PRO A 28 12.70 -7.56 -5.23
C PRO A 28 11.71 -6.38 -5.14
N GLY A 29 10.53 -6.53 -5.76
CA GLY A 29 9.45 -5.56 -5.74
C GLY A 29 8.09 -6.22 -5.52
N LEU A 30 7.20 -5.56 -4.77
CA LEU A 30 5.83 -6.04 -4.53
C LEU A 30 4.86 -5.22 -5.40
N PRO A 31 4.42 -5.75 -6.56
CA PRO A 31 3.43 -5.06 -7.39
C PRO A 31 2.09 -5.01 -6.67
N PHE A 32 1.40 -3.88 -6.78
CA PHE A 32 -0.02 -3.79 -6.43
C PHE A 32 -0.83 -4.59 -7.47
N ILE A 33 -1.37 -5.72 -7.02
CA ILE A 33 -2.06 -6.71 -7.89
C ILE A 33 -3.35 -6.16 -8.51
N ALA A 34 -3.94 -5.21 -7.82
CA ALA A 34 -5.01 -4.42 -8.36
C ALA A 34 -4.32 -3.13 -8.81
N VAL A 35 -3.88 -2.96 -10.06
CA VAL A 35 -3.61 -1.61 -10.62
C VAL A 35 -4.46 -1.43 -11.87
N GLU A 36 -4.80 -0.16 -12.18
CA GLU A 36 -5.85 0.33 -13.10
C GLU A 36 -6.20 -0.67 -14.23
N ASP A 37 -7.49 -1.03 -14.26
CA ASP A 37 -8.10 -2.23 -14.85
C ASP A 37 -8.09 -3.51 -14.00
N LYS A 38 -7.44 -3.50 -12.82
CA LYS A 38 -7.40 -4.31 -11.54
C LYS A 38 -7.96 -5.74 -11.46
N THR A 39 -8.73 -6.08 -12.44
CA THR A 39 -9.37 -7.31 -12.78
C THR A 39 -8.98 -7.65 -14.21
N GLN A 40 -7.79 -7.29 -14.74
CA GLN A 40 -7.43 -7.56 -16.15
C GLN A 40 -7.60 -9.04 -16.51
N LEU A 41 -7.20 -9.95 -15.61
CA LEU A 41 -7.53 -11.37 -15.72
C LEU A 41 -9.03 -11.60 -15.86
N ILE A 42 -9.83 -11.03 -14.96
CA ILE A 42 -11.30 -11.13 -14.95
C ILE A 42 -11.95 -10.42 -16.16
N HIS A 43 -11.42 -9.31 -16.65
CA HIS A 43 -11.93 -8.57 -17.80
C HIS A 43 -11.62 -9.33 -19.09
N LEU A 44 -10.41 -9.89 -19.22
CA LEU A 44 -10.08 -10.80 -20.31
C LEU A 44 -10.98 -12.04 -20.27
N GLU A 45 -11.24 -12.57 -19.07
CA GLU A 45 -12.09 -13.74 -18.87
C GLU A 45 -13.55 -13.49 -19.27
N LEU A 46 -14.12 -12.35 -18.86
CA LEU A 46 -15.52 -12.01 -19.09
C LEU A 46 -15.80 -11.45 -20.49
N LYS A 47 -14.82 -10.75 -21.09
CA LYS A 47 -15.04 -10.03 -22.36
C LYS A 47 -14.85 -10.92 -23.59
N TYR A 48 -14.00 -11.95 -23.50
CA TYR A 48 -13.64 -12.79 -24.63
C TYR A 48 -14.07 -14.24 -24.42
N PRO A 49 -14.71 -14.87 -25.42
CA PRO A 49 -15.14 -16.26 -25.30
C PRO A 49 -13.95 -17.22 -25.39
N ASP A 50 -14.09 -18.39 -24.76
CA ASP A 50 -13.10 -19.48 -24.84
C ASP A 50 -13.08 -20.16 -26.21
N TRP A 51 -14.17 -20.06 -26.95
CA TRP A 51 -14.38 -20.72 -28.23
C TRP A 51 -14.82 -19.72 -29.29
N ILE A 52 -14.30 -19.87 -30.50
CA ILE A 52 -14.62 -19.05 -31.66
C ILE A 52 -15.30 -19.94 -32.70
N SER A 53 -16.42 -19.48 -33.26
CA SER A 53 -17.08 -20.20 -34.35
C SER A 53 -16.29 -20.05 -35.65
N THR A 54 -16.07 -21.15 -36.37
CA THR A 54 -15.37 -21.12 -37.67
C THR A 54 -16.16 -20.34 -38.74
N SER A 55 -17.46 -20.12 -38.53
CA SER A 55 -18.32 -19.34 -39.43
C SER A 55 -18.08 -17.81 -39.36
N GLU A 56 -17.49 -17.33 -38.27
CA GLU A 56 -17.24 -15.90 -38.03
C GLU A 56 -15.82 -15.48 -38.42
N LEU A 57 -14.96 -16.45 -38.76
CA LEU A 57 -13.60 -16.20 -39.21
C LEU A 57 -13.57 -15.90 -40.72
N PRO A 58 -12.85 -14.86 -41.17
CA PRO A 58 -12.68 -14.54 -42.59
C PRO A 58 -11.67 -15.49 -43.28
N LEU A 59 -11.86 -16.80 -43.12
CA LEU A 59 -11.04 -17.82 -43.79
C LEU A 59 -11.74 -18.25 -45.08
N PRO A 60 -11.01 -18.33 -46.22
CA PRO A 60 -11.58 -18.84 -47.45
C PRO A 60 -11.93 -20.31 -47.26
N SER A 61 -13.19 -20.66 -47.51
CA SER A 61 -13.69 -22.03 -47.53
C SER A 61 -12.91 -22.84 -48.58
N GLY A 62 -11.83 -23.48 -48.18
CA GLY A 62 -11.09 -24.44 -49.00
C GLY A 62 -11.94 -25.71 -49.22
N PRO A 63 -11.82 -26.38 -50.38
CA PRO A 63 -12.80 -27.36 -50.85
C PRO A 63 -12.64 -28.77 -50.27
N ASP A 64 -12.21 -28.92 -49.00
CA ASP A 64 -11.88 -30.25 -48.44
C ASP A 64 -12.51 -30.55 -47.07
N SER A 65 -13.63 -29.92 -46.66
CA SER A 65 -14.25 -30.16 -45.34
C SER A 65 -15.40 -31.19 -45.35
N GLN A 66 -15.15 -32.40 -45.86
CA GLN A 66 -15.94 -33.58 -45.46
C GLN A 66 -15.22 -34.32 -44.32
N SER A 67 -15.19 -33.69 -43.15
CA SER A 67 -14.90 -34.38 -41.89
C SER A 67 -15.58 -33.63 -40.77
N SER A 68 -16.30 -34.39 -39.95
CA SER A 68 -17.05 -34.06 -38.75
C SER A 68 -16.26 -33.25 -37.70
N ASN A 69 -15.85 -32.04 -38.03
CA ASN A 69 -15.16 -31.15 -37.11
C ASN A 69 -16.18 -30.17 -36.54
N SER A 70 -16.41 -30.26 -35.23
CA SER A 70 -17.20 -29.29 -34.46
C SER A 70 -16.80 -27.87 -34.87
N GLY A 71 -17.75 -27.07 -35.33
CA GLY A 71 -17.54 -25.71 -35.87
C GLY A 71 -17.03 -24.66 -34.88
N PHE A 72 -16.36 -25.09 -33.81
CA PHE A 72 -15.80 -24.27 -32.74
C PHE A 72 -14.31 -24.56 -32.59
N LEU A 73 -13.50 -23.50 -32.54
CA LEU A 73 -12.07 -23.53 -32.27
C LEU A 73 -11.78 -22.89 -30.91
N ILE A 74 -10.73 -23.34 -30.23
CA ILE A 74 -10.29 -22.71 -28.97
C ILE A 74 -9.68 -21.33 -29.27
N ASN A 75 -10.02 -20.35 -28.45
CA ASN A 75 -9.49 -18.99 -28.52
C ASN A 75 -8.08 -18.90 -27.90
N PHE A 76 -7.06 -19.33 -28.65
CA PHE A 76 -5.67 -19.27 -28.18
C PHE A 76 -5.16 -17.84 -27.99
N TRP A 77 -5.78 -16.83 -28.62
CA TRP A 77 -5.43 -15.43 -28.36
C TRP A 77 -5.77 -15.06 -26.92
N LYS A 78 -6.97 -15.41 -26.42
CA LYS A 78 -7.34 -15.21 -25.01
C LYS A 78 -6.37 -15.94 -24.07
N CYS A 79 -6.07 -17.21 -24.36
CA CYS A 79 -5.14 -18.01 -23.56
C CYS A 79 -3.75 -17.35 -23.46
N ARG A 80 -3.25 -16.81 -24.57
CA ARG A 80 -1.96 -16.12 -24.60
C ARG A 80 -1.97 -14.86 -23.74
N GLN A 81 -3.00 -14.00 -23.87
CA GLN A 81 -3.08 -12.78 -23.08
C GLN A 81 -3.13 -13.06 -21.57
N LEU A 82 -3.85 -14.11 -21.16
CA LEU A 82 -3.89 -14.54 -19.76
C LEU A 82 -2.53 -15.08 -19.30
N ALA A 83 -1.85 -15.89 -20.12
CA ALA A 83 -0.54 -16.44 -19.80
C ALA A 83 0.52 -15.34 -19.63
N ASP A 84 0.56 -14.37 -20.56
CA ASP A 84 1.50 -13.25 -20.50
C ASP A 84 1.31 -12.42 -19.20
N LEU A 85 0.06 -12.21 -18.78
CA LEU A 85 -0.25 -11.48 -17.55
C LEU A 85 0.16 -12.27 -16.29
N VAL A 86 -0.05 -13.58 -16.27
CA VAL A 86 0.38 -14.45 -15.15
C VAL A 86 1.90 -14.49 -15.07
N GLU A 87 2.59 -14.66 -16.21
CA GLU A 87 4.05 -14.67 -16.29
C GLU A 87 4.64 -13.35 -15.78
N TYR A 88 4.04 -12.22 -16.17
CA TYR A 88 4.43 -10.91 -15.66
C TYR A 88 4.40 -10.85 -14.12
N TYR A 89 3.32 -11.28 -13.47
CA TYR A 89 3.25 -11.28 -12.00
C TYR A 89 4.18 -12.32 -11.35
N LEU A 90 4.37 -13.49 -11.98
CA LEU A 90 5.30 -14.50 -11.49
C LEU A 90 6.75 -14.00 -11.50
N SER A 91 7.12 -13.12 -12.44
CA SER A 91 8.47 -12.55 -12.50
C SER A 91 8.85 -11.82 -11.20
N PHE A 92 7.91 -11.15 -10.55
CA PHE A 92 8.13 -10.46 -9.27
C PHE A 92 8.34 -11.42 -8.08
N GLN A 93 7.90 -12.68 -8.21
CA GLN A 93 8.02 -13.68 -7.16
C GLN A 93 9.37 -14.43 -7.19
N GLN A 94 10.16 -14.25 -8.26
CA GLN A 94 11.44 -14.97 -8.44
C GLN A 94 12.52 -14.52 -7.45
N THR A 95 12.52 -13.25 -7.04
CA THR A 95 13.53 -12.68 -6.15
C THR A 95 12.91 -12.39 -4.79
N PRO A 96 13.33 -13.08 -3.71
CA PRO A 96 12.84 -12.79 -2.38
C PRO A 96 13.50 -11.54 -1.79
N TYR A 97 12.82 -10.90 -0.84
CA TYR A 97 13.41 -9.85 -0.03
C TYR A 97 14.51 -10.40 0.89
N ASN A 98 15.65 -9.71 0.94
CA ASN A 98 16.75 -10.01 1.86
C ASN A 98 16.52 -9.39 3.25
N PHE A 99 15.42 -9.76 3.91
CA PHE A 99 15.10 -9.33 5.28
C PHE A 99 15.13 -10.49 6.25
N SER A 100 15.60 -10.24 7.47
CA SER A 100 15.52 -11.21 8.57
C SER A 100 14.12 -11.21 9.17
N ILE A 101 13.55 -12.40 9.39
CA ILE A 101 12.18 -12.54 9.89
C ILE A 101 12.16 -12.30 11.39
N ASN A 102 11.50 -11.23 11.82
CA ASN A 102 11.15 -11.03 13.22
C ASN A 102 9.84 -11.78 13.55
N LYS A 103 9.97 -12.91 14.26
CA LYS A 103 8.85 -13.80 14.60
C LYS A 103 7.71 -13.13 15.39
N PRO A 104 7.97 -12.35 16.47
CA PRO A 104 6.87 -11.69 17.19
C PRO A 104 6.14 -10.64 16.35
N ILE A 105 6.86 -9.85 15.54
CA ILE A 105 6.22 -8.87 14.64
C ILE A 105 5.36 -9.58 13.58
N ARG A 106 5.89 -10.65 12.96
CA ARG A 106 5.13 -11.45 12.00
C ARG A 106 3.83 -11.98 12.62
N ARG A 107 3.91 -12.61 13.81
CA ARG A 107 2.73 -13.15 14.49
C ARG A 107 1.71 -12.06 14.81
N PHE A 108 2.17 -10.90 15.29
CA PHE A 108 1.29 -9.77 15.55
C PHE A 108 0.51 -9.37 14.29
N LEU A 109 1.19 -9.18 13.15
CA LEU A 109 0.55 -8.82 11.88
C LEU A 109 -0.37 -9.90 11.34
N GLU A 110 -0.01 -11.19 11.46
CA GLU A 110 -0.85 -12.33 11.04
C GLU A 110 -2.12 -12.46 11.89
N THR A 111 -2.08 -12.09 13.17
CA THR A 111 -3.22 -12.16 14.10
C THR A 111 -3.97 -10.84 14.23
N LEU A 112 -3.54 -9.79 13.53
CA LEU A 112 -4.14 -8.46 13.62
C LEU A 112 -5.57 -8.52 13.09
N ASN A 113 -6.53 -8.39 13.99
CA ASN A 113 -7.95 -8.30 13.66
C ASN A 113 -8.54 -7.01 14.26
N PRO A 114 -8.62 -5.92 13.48
CA PRO A 114 -9.19 -4.67 13.94
C PRO A 114 -10.64 -4.80 14.40
N LEU A 115 -11.46 -5.58 13.68
CA LEU A 115 -12.88 -5.77 14.00
C LEU A 115 -13.07 -6.38 15.39
N ASN A 116 -12.36 -7.48 15.67
CA ASN A 116 -12.40 -8.15 16.97
C ASN A 116 -11.83 -7.27 18.09
N THR A 117 -10.78 -6.49 17.80
CA THR A 117 -10.21 -5.54 18.79
C THR A 117 -11.24 -4.51 19.27
N TRP A 118 -12.16 -4.13 18.40
CA TRP A 118 -13.26 -3.21 18.72
C TRP A 118 -14.55 -3.93 19.16
N GLY A 119 -14.54 -5.27 19.21
CA GLY A 119 -15.71 -6.07 19.59
C GLY A 119 -16.86 -5.97 18.59
N VAL A 120 -16.55 -5.78 17.30
CA VAL A 120 -17.52 -5.57 16.23
C VAL A 120 -17.52 -6.75 15.28
N ASP A 121 -18.71 -7.24 14.95
CA ASP A 121 -18.89 -8.41 14.06
C ASP A 121 -19.07 -8.03 12.58
N SER A 122 -19.30 -6.75 12.26
CA SER A 122 -19.62 -6.27 10.92
C SER A 122 -18.73 -5.10 10.48
N GLU A 123 -18.19 -5.17 9.26
CA GLU A 123 -17.36 -4.11 8.68
C GLU A 123 -18.07 -2.76 8.64
N ASN A 124 -19.36 -2.74 8.26
CA ASN A 124 -20.13 -1.49 8.19
C ASN A 124 -20.21 -0.78 9.55
N LEU A 125 -20.42 -1.55 10.63
CA LEU A 125 -20.49 -1.00 11.98
C LEU A 125 -19.12 -0.46 12.42
N PHE A 126 -18.04 -1.14 12.02
CA PHE A 126 -16.68 -0.68 12.28
C PHE A 126 -16.39 0.64 11.54
N ASP A 127 -16.78 0.74 10.27
CA ASP A 127 -16.63 1.96 9.47
C ASP A 127 -17.42 3.14 10.07
N ASP A 128 -18.65 2.89 10.52
CA ASP A 128 -19.48 3.90 11.20
C ASP A 128 -18.81 4.40 12.49
N ILE A 129 -18.29 3.47 13.32
CA ILE A 129 -17.56 3.82 14.55
C ILE A 129 -16.31 4.64 14.23
N MET A 130 -15.53 4.24 13.22
CA MET A 130 -14.32 4.94 12.80
C MET A 130 -14.64 6.33 12.26
N TYR A 131 -15.72 6.48 11.48
CA TYR A 131 -16.20 7.77 11.00
C TYR A 131 -16.64 8.68 12.14
N GLU A 132 -17.42 8.18 13.11
CA GLU A 132 -17.79 8.96 14.29
C GLU A 132 -16.58 9.41 15.11
N LYS A 133 -15.58 8.53 15.30
CA LYS A 133 -14.33 8.87 15.98
C LYS A 133 -13.57 9.96 15.23
N SER A 134 -13.51 9.86 13.90
CA SER A 134 -12.90 10.90 13.06
C SER A 134 -13.59 12.25 13.25
N LEU A 135 -14.92 12.30 13.30
CA LEU A 135 -15.66 13.55 13.53
C LEU A 135 -15.41 14.14 14.92
N LYS A 136 -15.26 13.28 15.94
CA LYS A 136 -14.94 13.72 17.31
C LYS A 136 -13.52 14.31 17.41
N ILE A 137 -12.56 13.75 16.66
CA ILE A 137 -11.17 14.23 16.64
C ILE A 137 -11.05 15.51 15.81
N GLN A 138 -11.65 15.53 14.61
CA GLN A 138 -11.65 16.65 13.70
C GLN A 138 -13.09 17.00 13.27
N PRO A 139 -13.75 17.91 13.99
CA PRO A 139 -15.10 18.37 13.66
C PRO A 139 -15.17 19.07 12.30
N LYS A 140 -16.37 19.10 11.71
CA LYS A 140 -16.61 19.88 10.50
C LYS A 140 -16.59 21.38 10.85
N GLN A 141 -16.12 22.21 9.92
CA GLN A 141 -15.84 23.64 10.14
C GLN A 141 -17.04 24.49 10.63
N SER A 142 -18.26 23.97 10.58
CA SER A 142 -19.47 24.62 11.12
C SER A 142 -19.65 24.45 12.64
N ASP A 143 -18.93 23.52 13.26
CA ASP A 143 -19.06 23.21 14.68
C ASP A 143 -18.02 24.03 15.44
N GLY A 144 -18.47 25.12 16.06
CA GLY A 144 -17.63 26.11 16.71
C GLY A 144 -16.63 25.52 17.71
N PHE A 145 -15.44 26.14 17.76
CA PHE A 145 -14.31 25.90 18.65
C PHE A 145 -14.52 24.83 19.75
N PHE A 146 -14.26 23.58 19.39
CA PHE A 146 -13.98 22.53 20.37
C PHE A 146 -12.49 22.53 20.67
N SER A 147 -12.15 22.47 21.96
CA SER A 147 -10.79 22.18 22.43
C SER A 147 -10.39 20.83 21.85
N VAL A 148 -9.54 20.85 20.82
CA VAL A 148 -8.94 19.66 20.24
C VAL A 148 -8.35 18.86 21.40
N SER A 149 -8.74 17.59 21.54
CA SER A 149 -8.02 16.68 22.43
C SER A 149 -6.58 16.75 21.99
N HIS A 150 -5.73 17.34 22.84
CA HIS A 150 -4.39 17.77 22.45
C HIS A 150 -3.74 16.60 21.73
N GLU A 151 -3.41 16.78 20.43
CA GLU A 151 -2.36 15.97 19.81
C GLU A 151 -1.28 15.85 20.87
N ARG A 152 -0.81 14.62 21.16
CA ARG A 152 0.29 14.42 22.09
C ARG A 152 1.35 15.44 21.71
N HIS A 153 1.48 16.50 22.52
CA HIS A 153 2.51 17.50 22.27
C HIS A 153 3.79 16.70 22.33
N LEU A 154 4.43 16.53 21.17
CA LEU A 154 5.70 15.84 21.07
C LEU A 154 6.57 16.49 22.14
N LYS A 155 7.10 15.67 23.06
CA LYS A 155 7.98 16.21 24.09
C LYS A 155 9.11 16.96 23.37
N PRO A 156 9.70 18.01 23.96
CA PRO A 156 10.79 18.74 23.31
C PRO A 156 11.91 17.82 22.77
N VAL A 157 12.11 16.66 23.42
CA VAL A 157 12.99 15.58 22.98
C VAL A 157 12.53 14.94 21.67
N GLU A 158 11.24 14.61 21.56
CA GLU A 158 10.63 13.98 20.38
C GLU A 158 10.62 14.95 19.18
N VAL A 159 10.37 16.24 19.43
CA VAL A 159 10.48 17.28 18.38
C VAL A 159 11.91 17.37 17.86
N LYS A 160 12.92 17.34 18.74
CA LYS A 160 14.34 17.34 18.35
C LYS A 160 14.72 16.08 17.58
N ILE A 161 14.22 14.91 18.00
CA ILE A 161 14.43 13.64 17.28
C ILE A 161 13.82 13.72 15.89
N ALA A 162 12.56 14.17 15.78
CA ALA A 162 11.87 14.31 14.49
C ALA A 162 12.60 15.29 13.56
N ALA A 163 13.07 16.42 14.07
CA ALA A 163 13.86 17.38 13.30
C ALA A 163 15.20 16.78 12.81
N ALA A 164 15.89 16.02 13.66
CA ALA A 164 17.13 15.33 13.28
C ALA A 164 16.90 14.26 12.21
N LEU A 165 15.80 13.51 12.29
CA LEU A 165 15.42 12.51 11.30
C LEU A 165 15.06 13.14 9.94
N ASN A 166 14.29 14.23 9.94
CA ASN A 166 13.90 14.92 8.70
C ASN A 166 15.08 15.52 7.92
N LEU A 167 16.15 15.91 8.62
CA LEU A 167 17.38 16.42 8.00
C LEU A 167 18.31 15.31 7.51
N THR A 168 18.07 14.06 7.91
CA THR A 168 18.88 12.93 7.49
C THR A 168 18.38 12.45 6.13
N GLN A 169 19.18 12.63 5.09
CA GLN A 169 18.83 12.07 3.78
C GLN A 169 18.78 10.53 3.88
N PRO A 170 17.69 9.88 3.44
CA PRO A 170 17.60 8.43 3.48
C PRO A 170 18.60 7.84 2.49
N ASP A 171 19.63 7.17 3.00
CA ASP A 171 20.55 6.39 2.17
C ASP A 171 19.82 5.14 1.65
N LEU A 172 19.83 4.94 0.34
CA LEU A 172 19.24 3.78 -0.33
C LEU A 172 19.90 2.45 0.10
N LYS A 173 21.06 2.48 0.76
CA LYS A 173 21.75 1.30 1.30
C LYS A 173 21.67 1.14 2.82
N LEU A 174 20.84 1.93 3.49
CA LEU A 174 20.69 1.89 4.94
C LEU A 174 20.22 0.49 5.40
N THR A 175 21.13 -0.24 6.04
CA THR A 175 20.88 -1.57 6.61
C THR A 175 21.01 -1.48 8.13
N ALA A 176 20.35 -2.35 8.90
CA ALA A 176 20.42 -2.31 10.37
C ALA A 176 21.86 -2.43 10.94
N ASP A 177 22.76 -3.05 10.18
CA ASP A 177 24.19 -3.18 10.55
C ASP A 177 25.07 -2.04 10.03
N SER A 178 24.51 -1.12 9.23
CA SER A 178 25.26 -0.07 8.58
C SER A 178 25.75 0.97 9.59
N ARG A 179 26.91 1.57 9.29
CA ARG A 179 27.52 2.60 10.14
C ARG A 179 26.62 3.83 10.23
N GLU A 180 25.92 4.13 9.14
CA GLU A 180 24.99 5.25 9.00
C GLU A 180 23.78 5.05 9.90
N PHE A 181 23.21 3.83 9.93
CA PHE A 181 22.12 3.48 10.85
C PHE A 181 22.55 3.57 12.31
N ARG A 182 23.74 3.07 12.65
CA ARG A 182 24.32 3.18 14.00
C ARG A 182 24.60 4.64 14.39
N SER A 183 25.08 5.45 13.46
CA SER A 183 25.28 6.89 13.65
C SER A 183 23.97 7.60 13.92
N LEU A 184 22.90 7.24 13.20
CA LEU A 184 21.56 7.78 13.42
C LEU A 184 21.03 7.40 14.81
N LEU A 185 21.17 6.14 15.23
CA LEU A 185 20.84 5.71 16.59
C LEU A 185 21.66 6.46 17.66
N GLN A 186 22.92 6.75 17.38
CA GLN A 186 23.78 7.52 18.28
C GLN A 186 23.33 8.98 18.37
N ILE A 187 22.91 9.61 17.26
CA ILE A 187 22.30 10.95 17.24
C ILE A 187 21.00 10.98 18.06
N ILE A 188 20.15 9.97 17.92
CA ILE A 188 18.92 9.88 18.75
C ILE A 188 19.29 9.72 20.23
N SER A 189 20.26 8.86 20.56
CA SER A 189 20.71 8.63 21.93
C SER A 189 21.32 9.89 22.57
N THR A 190 22.10 10.68 21.84
CA THR A 190 22.66 11.94 22.38
C THR A 190 21.58 13.00 22.61
N VAL A 191 20.54 13.07 21.77
CA VAL A 191 19.38 13.95 21.98
C VAL A 191 18.58 13.54 23.23
N ILE A 192 18.46 12.25 23.50
CA ILE A 192 17.81 11.73 24.72
C ILE A 192 18.66 12.07 25.97
N ASN A 193 19.98 11.85 25.92
CA ASN A 193 20.86 12.06 27.07
C ASN A 193 21.05 13.55 27.42
N SER A 194 21.04 14.44 26.43
CA SER A 194 21.12 15.89 26.63
C SER A 194 19.84 16.52 27.21
N SER A 195 18.71 15.79 27.17
CA SER A 195 17.46 16.23 27.79
C SER A 195 17.25 15.66 29.19
N SER A 196 17.85 14.51 29.53
CA SER A 196 17.87 14.00 30.91
C SER A 196 18.74 14.82 31.87
N SER A 197 19.75 15.56 31.39
CA SER A 197 20.56 16.41 32.27
C SER A 197 19.83 17.69 32.72
N VAL A 198 18.77 18.10 32.00
CA VAL A 198 17.98 19.31 32.32
C VAL A 198 16.80 18.99 33.26
N ALA A 199 16.34 17.74 33.29
CA ALA A 199 15.23 17.32 34.17
C ALA A 199 15.66 17.07 35.64
N SER A 200 16.95 17.13 35.96
CA SER A 200 17.47 16.80 37.30
C SER A 200 17.57 18.01 38.25
N THR A 201 17.11 19.20 37.85
CA THR A 201 17.17 20.42 38.67
C THR A 201 15.87 21.20 38.62
N SER A 202 14.72 20.59 38.96
CA SER A 202 13.49 21.32 39.29
C SER A 202 12.47 20.46 40.04
N GLU A 203 12.89 19.70 41.05
CA GLU A 203 11.98 19.15 42.07
C GLU A 203 12.62 19.30 43.45
N CYS A 204 12.67 20.54 43.94
CA CYS A 204 12.72 20.81 45.38
C CYS A 204 12.20 22.23 45.58
N LEU A 205 11.30 22.40 46.54
CA LEU A 205 10.58 23.63 46.91
C LEU A 205 9.25 23.86 46.16
N SER A 206 8.20 23.16 46.57
CA SER A 206 7.05 23.83 47.22
C SER A 206 6.08 22.79 47.80
N ALA A 207 6.22 22.51 49.08
CA ALA A 207 5.19 21.86 49.88
C ALA A 207 5.22 22.47 51.28
N LYS A 208 4.60 23.66 51.41
CA LYS A 208 4.07 24.23 52.66
C LYS A 208 3.23 25.47 52.31
N GLU A 209 2.14 25.65 53.07
CA GLU A 209 1.11 26.71 53.04
C GLU A 209 0.10 26.60 51.87
N VAL A 210 -1.23 26.52 52.06
CA VAL A 210 -2.16 26.59 53.21
C VAL A 210 -3.30 25.60 52.95
#